data_AF-A0A2G6I6Y3-F1
#
_entry.id   AF-A0A2G6I6Y3-F1
#
_cell.length_a   1.000
_cell.length_b   1.000
_cell.length_c   1.000
_cell.angle_alpha   90.00
_cell.angle_beta   90.00
_cell.angle_gamma   90.00
#
_symmetry.space_group_name_H-M   'P 1'
#
loop_
_entity.id
_entity.type
_entity.pdbx_description
1 polymer ?
#
loop_
_entity_poly.entity_id
_entity_poly.type
_entity_poly.pdbx_seq_one_letter_code
_entity_poly.pdbx_strand_id
1 'polypeptide(L)' 'MFDLRHPFFLPLWRRVLVVVLLAGWTLMELMNETYTWAALVFAMAGYTAYQFFVVWNPEEWDE' A
#
# COMPACT_ATOMS: atom_id res chain seq x y z
N MET A 1 18.22 5.04 1.14
CA MET A 1 17.12 5.32 2.08
C MET A 1 15.85 5.27 1.25
N PHE A 2 14.92 4.35 1.54
CA PHE A 2 13.77 4.03 0.67
C PHE A 2 12.87 5.26 0.53
N ASP A 3 12.91 5.90 -0.63
CA ASP A 3 12.24 7.17 -0.85
C ASP A 3 10.93 6.93 -1.61
N LEU A 4 9.81 6.88 -0.89
CA LEU A 4 8.48 6.76 -1.49
C LEU A 4 7.98 8.09 -2.10
N ARG A 5 8.79 9.16 -2.04
CA ARG A 5 8.53 10.48 -2.63
C ARG A 5 8.81 10.51 -4.13
N HIS A 6 8.28 9.52 -4.88
CA HIS A 6 8.33 9.53 -6.34
C HIS A 6 7.06 10.21 -6.87
N PRO A 7 7.11 11.14 -7.85
CA PRO A 7 5.93 11.77 -8.46
C PRO A 7 4.94 10.77 -9.07
N PHE A 8 5.33 9.50 -9.13
CA PHE A 8 4.45 8.40 -9.48
C PHE A 8 3.29 8.23 -8.49
N PHE A 9 3.45 8.53 -7.20
CA PHE A 9 2.42 8.38 -6.18
C PHE A 9 1.61 9.65 -5.88
N LEU A 10 1.87 10.78 -6.57
CA LEU A 10 1.02 11.99 -6.48
C LEU A 10 -0.47 11.69 -6.77
N PRO A 11 -0.83 10.88 -7.79
CA PRO A 11 -2.23 10.60 -8.07
C PRO A 11 -2.82 9.61 -7.04
N LEU A 12 -3.88 10.05 -6.34
CA LEU A 12 -4.61 9.24 -5.36
C LEU A 12 -5.04 7.87 -5.91
N TRP A 13 -5.44 7.81 -7.19
CA TRP A 13 -5.87 6.56 -7.84
C TRP A 13 -4.78 5.48 -7.87
N ARG A 14 -3.50 5.85 -7.99
CA ARG A 14 -2.38 4.89 -7.97
C ARG A 14 -2.17 4.30 -6.59
N ARG A 15 -2.36 5.10 -5.53
CA ARG A 15 -2.29 4.61 -4.14
C ARG A 15 -3.42 3.65 -3.85
N VAL A 16 -4.63 4.00 -4.26
CA VAL A 16 -5.81 3.13 -4.13
C VAL A 16 -5.59 1.82 -4.87
N LEU A 17 -5.09 1.86 -6.13
CA LEU A 17 -4.82 0.65 -6.89
C LEU A 17 -3.83 -0.28 -6.20
N VAL A 18 -2.73 0.25 -5.65
CA VAL A 18 -1.72 -0.55 -4.95
C VAL A 18 -2.31 -1.21 -3.70
N VAL A 19 -3.07 -0.47 -2.89
CA VAL A 19 -3.72 -1.01 -1.69
C VAL A 19 -4.74 -2.09 -2.06
N VAL A 20 -5.56 -1.86 -3.08
CA VAL A 20 -6.56 -2.82 -3.56
C VAL A 20 -5.90 -4.08 -4.11
N LEU A 21 -4.78 -3.94 -4.85
CA LEU A 21 -4.04 -5.09 -5.38
C LEU A 21 -3.49 -5.97 -4.25
N LEU A 22 -2.89 -5.38 -3.22
CA LEU A 22 -2.38 -6.11 -2.07
C LEU A 22 -3.49 -6.74 -1.22
N ALA A 23 -4.62 -6.04 -1.06
CA ALA A 23 -5.79 -6.60 -0.37
C ALA A 23 -6.39 -7.78 -1.14
N GLY A 24 -6.50 -7.67 -2.47
CA GLY A 24 -6.95 -8.76 -3.34
C GLY A 24 -5.99 -9.95 -3.31
N TRP A 25 -4.68 -9.71 -3.31
CA TRP A 25 -3.68 -10.75 -3.15
C TRP A 25 -3.81 -11.45 -1.79
N THR A 26 -4.00 -10.70 -0.70
CA THR A 26 -4.23 -11.28 0.63
C THR A 26 -5.42 -12.23 0.63
N LEU A 27 -6.55 -11.83 0.02
CA LEU A 27 -7.74 -12.67 -0.13
C LEU A 27 -7.43 -13.95 -0.92
N MET A 28 -6.67 -13.84 -2.02
CA MET A 28 -6.27 -15.00 -2.81
C MET A 28 -5.41 -15.98 -1.99
N GLU A 29 -4.44 -15.49 -1.21
CA GLU A 29 -3.61 -16.32 -0.33
C GLU A 29 -4.43 -16.98 0.79
N LEU A 30 -5.42 -16.27 1.33
CA LEU A 30 -6.36 -16.86 2.30
C LEU A 30 -7.18 -18.00 1.69
N MET A 31 -7.56 -17.90 0.40
CA MET A 31 -8.26 -18.97 -0.32
C MET A 31 -7.34 -20.16 -0.66
N ASN A 32 -6.04 -19.92 -0.80
CA ASN A 32 -5.02 -20.96 -1.06
C ASN A 32 -4.48 -21.61 0.24
N GLU A 33 -5.04 -21.26 1.40
CA GLU A 33 -4.63 -21.75 2.73
C GLU A 33 -3.16 -21.44 3.09
N THR A 34 -2.56 -20.47 2.41
CA THR A 34 -1.18 -20.01 2.62
C THR A 34 -1.14 -18.89 3.66
N TYR A 35 -1.55 -19.19 4.88
CA TYR A 35 -1.74 -18.19 5.95
C TYR A 35 -0.50 -17.36 6.29
N THR A 36 0.70 -17.94 6.22
CA THR A 36 1.96 -17.22 6.46
C THR A 36 2.15 -16.10 5.45
N TRP A 37 1.89 -16.37 4.16
CA TRP A 37 2.01 -15.39 3.09
C TRP A 37 0.86 -14.38 3.14
N ALA A 38 -0.36 -14.82 3.43
CA ALA A 38 -1.49 -13.93 3.66
C ALA A 38 -1.20 -12.90 4.76
N ALA A 39 -0.62 -13.30 5.90
CA ALA A 39 -0.28 -12.39 6.99
C ALA A 39 0.78 -11.35 6.58
N LEU A 40 1.80 -11.75 5.82
CA LEU A 40 2.84 -10.84 5.32
C LEU A 40 2.26 -9.82 4.34
N VAL A 41 1.47 -10.28 3.37
CA VAL A 41 0.85 -9.41 2.36
C VAL A 41 -0.19 -8.49 3.01
N PHE A 42 -0.93 -8.97 3.99
CA PHE A 42 -1.85 -8.15 4.77
C PHE A 42 -1.13 -7.05 5.55
N ALA A 43 -0.03 -7.38 6.23
CA ALA A 43 0.79 -6.39 6.93
C ALA A 43 1.36 -5.35 5.97
N MET A 44 1.82 -5.77 4.78
CA MET A 44 2.26 -4.86 3.73
C MET A 44 1.11 -3.98 3.23
N ALA A 45 -0.07 -4.53 2.96
CA ALA A 45 -1.25 -3.78 2.53
C ALA A 45 -1.60 -2.69 3.55
N GLY A 46 -1.65 -3.05 4.84
CA GLY A 46 -1.92 -2.13 5.94
C GLY A 46 -0.86 -1.04 6.07
N TYR A 47 0.42 -1.38 5.99
CA TYR A 47 1.51 -0.39 6.04
C TYR A 47 1.46 0.57 4.86
N THR A 48 1.21 0.06 3.64
CA THR A 48 1.13 0.89 2.44
C THR A 48 -0.09 1.82 2.49
N ALA A 49 -1.23 1.34 2.99
CA ALA A 49 -2.41 2.17 3.23
C ALA A 49 -2.14 3.24 4.29
N TYR A 50 -1.49 2.90 5.40
CA TYR A 50 -1.12 3.86 6.44
C TYR A 50 -0.20 4.96 5.91
N GLN A 51 0.83 4.60 5.14
CA GLN A 51 1.74 5.56 4.51
C GLN A 51 1.02 6.49 3.52
N PHE A 52 0.11 5.95 2.72
CA PHE A 52 -0.56 6.71 1.66
C PHE A 52 -1.76 7.55 2.09
N PHE A 53 -2.42 7.20 3.19
CA PHE A 53 -3.65 7.86 3.64
C PHE A 53 -3.53 8.54 5.01
N VAL A 54 -2.60 8.12 5.88
CA VAL A 54 -2.46 8.68 7.23
C VAL A 54 -1.21 9.55 7.35
N VAL A 55 -0.07 9.07 6.86
CA VAL A 55 1.20 9.81 6.91
C VAL A 55 1.34 10.78 5.73
N TRP A 56 0.53 10.61 4.69
CA TRP A 56 0.64 11.42 3.49
C TRP A 56 0.35 12.91 3.77
N ASN A 57 1.39 13.74 3.67
CA ASN A 57 1.26 15.19 3.75
C ASN A 57 1.50 15.82 2.35
N PRO A 58 0.48 16.42 1.71
CA PRO A 58 0.64 17.05 0.39
C PRO A 58 1.36 18.42 0.45
N GLU A 59 1.45 19.07 1.61
CA GLU A 59 2.08 20.41 1.76
C GLU A 59 3.61 20.41 1.62
N GLU A 60 4.28 19.26 1.79
CA GLU A 60 5.75 19.15 1.68
C GLU A 60 6.25 19.10 0.22
N TRP A 61 5.36 19.27 -0.76
CA TRP A 61 5.65 19.22 -2.20
C TRP A 61 5.72 20.61 -2.86
N ASP A 62 5.44 21.69 -2.11
CA ASP A 62 5.33 23.07 -2.62
C ASP A 62 6.53 23.97 -2.26
N GLU A 63 7.66 23.38 -1.84
CA GLU A 63 8.96 24.05 -1.65
C GLU A 63 9.95 23.80 -2.80
#